data_AF-A0A7X4FRN2-F1
#
_entry.id   AF-A0A7X4FRN2-F1
#
_cell.length_a   1.000
_cell.length_b   1.000
_cell.length_c   1.000
_cell.angle_alpha   90.00
_cell.angle_beta   90.00
_cell.angle_gamma   90.00
#
_symmetry.space_group_name_H-M   'P 1'
#
loop_
_entity.id
_entity.type
_entity.pdbx_description
1 polymer ?
#
loop_
_entity_poly.entity_id
_entity_poly.type
_entity_poly.pdbx_seq_one_letter_code
_entity_poly.pdbx_strand_id
1 'polypeptide(L)'
;MSLGLTPAGHLRWTPRDGDPVPPAIAPLQTAFDADWREALFTLAADRTDTHEAPDARFWQEMAERHLTALCHLPEHESRVAVEPPAAADCAAWILSAPPMHGGEYLSEDSLQGVWSHLDAWVREAVEDTDGGLPAFLRARAPSWHQVGRVCFHLAENRNDPERPFAFMATYASGFGAGGRVKHLPLRRALQQYAGAKNRAALISLLSPIQQAAETCDWVRELVDSGDVYQPLGWTPDRAYRLLRSVPELESSGLSVRLPNWWRKRPRPRVSVTIGDTAPSMVGAEAMVDFDVGVALGGEPL
;
A
#
# COMPACT_ATOMS: atom_id res chain seq x y z
N MET A 1 -19.38 24.24 4.79
CA MET A 1 -20.03 22.92 4.97
C MET A 1 -19.36 22.19 6.13
N SER A 2 -20.03 21.24 6.77
CA SER A 2 -19.46 20.47 7.88
C SER A 2 -19.75 18.98 7.73
N LEU A 3 -18.77 18.11 7.97
CA LEU A 3 -18.97 16.68 8.14
C LEU A 3 -19.27 16.41 9.62
N GLY A 4 -20.53 16.09 9.90
CA GLY A 4 -21.04 15.95 11.25
C GLY A 4 -21.46 14.54 11.60
N LEU A 5 -21.50 14.28 12.91
CA LEU A 5 -22.00 13.04 13.49
C LEU A 5 -23.49 13.19 13.82
N THR A 6 -24.31 12.22 13.42
CA THR A 6 -25.73 12.18 13.77
C THR A 6 -25.95 11.49 15.13
N PRO A 7 -27.09 11.71 15.81
CA PRO A 7 -27.43 10.97 17.03
C PRO A 7 -27.45 9.44 16.86
N ALA A 8 -27.67 8.98 15.63
CA ALA A 8 -27.65 7.56 15.26
C ALA A 8 -26.23 7.01 15.02
N GLY A 9 -25.19 7.84 15.13
CA GLY A 9 -23.80 7.42 14.89
C GLY A 9 -23.37 7.38 13.43
N HIS A 10 -24.14 7.98 12.51
CA HIS A 10 -23.79 8.08 11.09
C HIS A 10 -23.12 9.41 10.77
N LEU A 11 -22.18 9.41 9.82
CA LEU A 11 -21.56 10.61 9.30
C LEU A 11 -22.37 11.19 8.14
N ARG A 12 -22.59 12.50 8.15
CA ARG A 12 -23.26 13.22 7.05
C ARG A 12 -22.64 14.58 6.81
N TRP A 13 -22.63 14.98 5.54
CA TRP A 13 -22.28 16.34 5.17
C TRP A 13 -23.49 17.25 5.32
N THR A 14 -23.40 18.22 6.23
CA THR A 14 -24.41 19.27 6.38
C THR A 14 -23.90 20.58 5.75
N PRO A 15 -24.77 21.29 5.01
CA PRO A 15 -24.48 22.67 4.62
C PRO A 15 -24.21 23.50 5.88
N ARG A 16 -23.20 24.37 5.83
CA ARG A 16 -23.02 25.39 6.86
C ARG A 16 -23.92 26.55 6.43
N ASP A 17 -24.78 27.04 7.32
CA ASP A 17 -25.76 28.07 6.97
C ASP A 17 -25.08 29.24 6.24
N GLY A 18 -25.57 29.54 5.03
CA GLY A 18 -25.13 30.68 4.21
C GLY A 18 -24.02 30.42 3.19
N ASP A 19 -23.37 29.25 3.17
CA ASP A 19 -22.28 28.96 2.21
C ASP A 19 -22.77 28.12 1.01
N PRO A 20 -22.49 28.54 -0.24
CA PRO A 20 -22.73 27.69 -1.42
C PRO A 20 -21.86 26.43 -1.39
N VAL A 21 -22.43 25.31 -1.83
CA VAL A 21 -21.72 24.02 -1.93
C VAL A 21 -20.55 24.14 -2.92
N PRO A 22 -19.29 23.92 -2.50
CA PRO A 22 -18.18 23.91 -3.43
C PRO A 22 -18.32 22.73 -4.42
N PRO A 23 -18.11 22.93 -5.73
CA PRO A 23 -18.31 21.88 -6.74
C PRO A 23 -17.38 20.67 -6.56
N ALA A 24 -16.24 20.84 -5.91
CA ALA A 24 -15.32 19.75 -5.56
C ALA A 24 -15.87 18.80 -4.47
N ILE A 25 -16.83 19.27 -3.66
CA ILE A 25 -17.37 18.55 -2.49
C ILE A 25 -18.78 18.02 -2.76
N ALA A 26 -19.52 18.58 -3.73
CA ALA A 26 -20.84 18.09 -4.13
C ALA A 26 -20.89 16.56 -4.42
N PRO A 27 -19.88 15.94 -5.09
CA PRO A 27 -19.85 14.48 -5.27
C PRO A 27 -19.72 13.72 -3.94
N LEU A 28 -19.01 14.29 -2.96
CA LEU A 28 -18.82 13.67 -1.65
C LEU A 28 -20.13 13.66 -0.84
N GLN A 29 -20.97 14.70 -0.95
CA GLN A 29 -22.26 14.70 -0.25
C GLN A 29 -23.14 13.53 -0.68
N THR A 30 -23.33 13.35 -1.99
CA THR A 30 -24.10 12.23 -2.54
C THR A 30 -23.52 10.89 -2.11
N ALA A 31 -22.19 10.77 -2.07
CA ALA A 31 -21.53 9.55 -1.62
C ALA A 31 -21.83 9.25 -0.13
N PHE A 32 -21.76 10.25 0.74
CA PHE A 32 -22.04 10.08 2.17
C PHE A 32 -23.53 9.80 2.46
N ASP A 33 -24.44 10.36 1.67
CA ASP A 33 -25.87 10.08 1.80
C ASP A 33 -26.24 8.68 1.30
N ALA A 34 -25.51 8.15 0.30
CA ALA A 34 -25.68 6.79 -0.20
C ALA A 34 -25.11 5.74 0.77
N ASP A 35 -23.81 5.85 1.09
CA ASP A 35 -23.16 5.05 2.13
C ASP A 35 -21.98 5.82 2.74
N TRP A 36 -22.19 6.34 3.94
CA TRP A 36 -21.17 7.10 4.66
C TRP A 36 -19.90 6.29 4.95
N ARG A 37 -19.98 4.95 5.03
CA ARG A 37 -18.84 4.07 5.31
C ARG A 37 -17.93 3.99 4.09
N GLU A 38 -18.51 3.75 2.92
CA GLU A 38 -17.79 3.77 1.65
C GLU A 38 -17.18 5.14 1.37
N ALA A 39 -17.94 6.21 1.62
CA ALA A 39 -17.48 7.56 1.39
C ALA A 39 -16.33 7.94 2.33
N LEU A 40 -16.41 7.55 3.60
CA LEU A 40 -15.33 7.73 4.58
C LEU A 40 -14.07 6.93 4.21
N PHE A 41 -14.23 5.68 3.77
CA PHE A 41 -13.12 4.88 3.26
C PHE A 41 -12.44 5.57 2.08
N THR A 42 -13.23 6.01 1.10
CA THR A 42 -12.74 6.65 -0.13
C THR A 42 -12.02 7.96 0.18
N LEU A 43 -12.54 8.76 1.12
CA LEU A 43 -11.90 9.99 1.60
C LEU A 43 -10.46 9.75 2.10
N ALA A 44 -10.23 8.64 2.81
CA ALA A 44 -8.89 8.25 3.27
C ALA A 44 -8.06 7.56 2.19
N ALA A 45 -8.68 6.71 1.37
CA ALA A 45 -8.00 5.96 0.31
C ALA A 45 -7.40 6.90 -0.76
N ASP A 46 -8.19 7.87 -1.21
CA ASP A 46 -7.80 8.88 -2.20
C ASP A 46 -6.98 10.02 -1.60
N ARG A 47 -7.01 10.15 -0.25
CA ARG A 47 -6.35 11.22 0.49
C ARG A 47 -6.74 12.59 -0.02
N THR A 48 -8.05 12.76 -0.19
CA THR A 48 -8.66 14.02 -0.61
C THR A 48 -8.14 15.17 0.26
N ASP A 49 -7.84 16.31 -0.35
CA ASP A 49 -7.40 17.48 0.40
C ASP A 49 -8.54 18.03 1.26
N THR A 50 -8.37 17.97 2.57
CA THR A 50 -9.33 18.47 3.57
C THR A 50 -8.76 19.65 4.37
N HIS A 51 -7.75 20.36 3.87
CA HIS A 51 -7.11 21.46 4.60
C HIS A 51 -8.10 22.55 5.05
N GLU A 52 -9.13 22.81 4.25
CA GLU A 52 -10.16 23.83 4.54
C GLU A 52 -11.37 23.28 5.33
N ALA A 53 -11.37 21.99 5.67
CA ALA A 53 -12.46 21.31 6.38
C ALA A 53 -11.92 20.50 7.57
N PRO A 54 -11.67 21.14 8.74
CA PRO A 54 -11.05 20.50 9.90
C PRO A 54 -11.81 19.27 10.42
N ASP A 55 -13.13 19.32 10.36
CA ASP A 55 -14.04 18.23 10.71
C ASP A 55 -13.96 17.05 9.73
N ALA A 56 -13.87 17.33 8.42
CA ALA A 56 -13.59 16.30 7.43
C ALA A 56 -12.20 15.69 7.65
N ARG A 57 -11.19 16.52 7.99
CA ARG A 57 -9.84 16.04 8.33
C ARG A 57 -9.86 15.12 9.54
N PHE A 58 -10.63 15.45 10.57
CA PHE A 58 -10.77 14.64 11.78
C PHE A 58 -11.26 13.22 11.44
N TRP A 59 -12.34 13.09 10.65
CA TRP A 59 -12.84 11.79 10.23
C TRP A 59 -11.93 11.08 9.22
N GLN A 60 -11.30 11.84 8.31
CA GLN A 60 -10.30 11.29 7.40
C GLN A 60 -9.12 10.66 8.17
N GLU A 61 -8.63 11.30 9.25
CA GLU A 61 -7.56 10.75 10.08
C GLU A 61 -7.94 9.43 10.76
N MET A 62 -9.18 9.32 11.22
CA MET A 62 -9.71 8.08 11.77
C MET A 62 -9.69 6.96 10.72
N ALA A 63 -10.20 7.25 9.53
CA ALA A 63 -10.22 6.30 8.42
C ALA A 63 -8.81 5.97 7.89
N GLU A 64 -7.88 6.93 7.86
CA GLU A 64 -6.47 6.71 7.54
C GLU A 64 -5.81 5.75 8.55
N ARG A 65 -6.16 5.83 9.84
CA ARG A 65 -5.67 4.88 10.86
C ARG A 65 -6.27 3.49 10.67
N HIS A 66 -7.57 3.38 10.38
CA HIS A 66 -8.21 2.10 10.06
C HIS A 66 -7.53 1.46 8.85
N LEU A 67 -7.38 2.21 7.76
CA LEU A 67 -6.74 1.74 6.53
C LEU A 67 -5.26 1.40 6.73
N THR A 68 -4.55 2.14 7.60
CA THR A 68 -3.18 1.79 8.00
C THR A 68 -3.18 0.42 8.67
N ALA A 69 -4.02 0.20 9.68
CA ALA A 69 -4.08 -1.08 10.40
C ALA A 69 -4.51 -2.23 9.47
N LEU A 70 -5.45 -1.97 8.56
CA LEU A 70 -5.86 -2.90 7.51
C LEU A 70 -4.68 -3.35 6.64
N CYS A 71 -3.81 -2.42 6.22
CA CYS A 71 -2.61 -2.74 5.43
C CYS A 71 -1.54 -3.51 6.21
N HIS A 72 -1.63 -3.55 7.55
CA HIS A 72 -0.71 -4.30 8.41
C HIS A 72 -1.17 -5.74 8.68
N LEU A 73 -2.39 -6.09 8.29
CA LEU A 73 -2.90 -7.45 8.42
C LEU A 73 -2.09 -8.42 7.53
N PRO A 74 -1.73 -9.61 8.03
CA PRO A 74 -1.07 -10.63 7.22
C PRO A 74 -1.95 -11.06 6.04
N GLU A 75 -1.36 -11.20 4.84
CA GLU A 75 -2.10 -11.58 3.62
C GLU A 75 -2.79 -12.96 3.70
N HIS A 76 -2.37 -13.82 4.64
CA HIS A 76 -2.90 -15.17 4.84
C HIS A 76 -3.93 -15.25 5.99
N GLU A 77 -4.25 -14.13 6.64
CA GLU A 77 -5.24 -14.11 7.70
C GLU A 77 -6.64 -14.25 7.08
N SER A 78 -7.34 -15.33 7.42
CA SER A 78 -8.64 -15.68 6.83
C SER A 78 -9.77 -14.71 7.21
N ARG A 79 -9.52 -13.81 8.16
CA ARG A 79 -10.50 -12.84 8.64
C ARG A 79 -9.86 -11.46 8.67
N VAL A 80 -10.34 -10.59 7.79
CA VAL A 80 -10.04 -9.16 7.87
C VAL A 80 -10.76 -8.61 9.09
N ALA A 81 -10.06 -8.33 10.17
CA ALA A 81 -10.66 -7.69 11.34
C ALA A 81 -9.65 -6.72 11.93
N VAL A 82 -9.97 -5.43 11.88
CA VAL A 82 -9.14 -4.40 12.49
C VAL A 82 -9.61 -4.16 13.92
N GLU A 83 -8.71 -4.37 14.87
CA GLU A 83 -8.99 -4.11 16.29
C GLU A 83 -9.44 -2.65 16.49
N PRO A 84 -10.48 -2.39 17.30
CA PRO A 84 -10.91 -1.04 17.61
C PRO A 84 -9.80 -0.22 18.32
N PRO A 85 -9.84 1.12 18.18
CA PRO A 85 -8.91 2.00 18.88
C PRO A 85 -9.03 1.83 20.40
N ALA A 86 -7.89 1.92 21.10
CA ALA A 86 -7.88 1.82 22.56
C ALA A 86 -8.57 3.03 23.19
N ALA A 87 -9.12 2.86 24.40
CA ALA A 87 -9.80 3.92 25.15
C ALA A 87 -8.96 5.21 25.27
N ALA A 88 -7.64 5.07 25.46
CA ALA A 88 -6.71 6.21 25.53
C ALA A 88 -6.60 6.96 24.19
N ASP A 89 -6.63 6.26 23.06
CA ASP A 89 -6.60 6.85 21.72
C ASP A 89 -7.94 7.56 21.42
N CYS A 90 -9.06 6.94 21.81
CA CYS A 90 -10.38 7.57 21.72
C CYS A 90 -10.44 8.86 22.54
N ALA A 91 -9.95 8.85 23.78
CA ALA A 91 -9.90 10.03 24.63
C ALA A 91 -9.05 11.15 24.01
N ALA A 92 -7.88 10.82 23.47
CA ALA A 92 -7.02 11.79 22.78
C ALA A 92 -7.73 12.37 21.54
N TRP A 93 -8.44 11.54 20.78
CA TRP A 93 -9.21 12.01 19.63
C TRP A 93 -10.34 12.96 20.01
N ILE A 94 -11.14 12.61 21.01
CA ILE A 94 -12.23 13.46 21.51
C ILE A 94 -11.69 14.83 21.93
N LEU A 95 -10.56 14.87 22.63
CA LEU A 95 -9.92 16.13 23.04
C LEU A 95 -9.39 16.97 21.86
N SER A 96 -9.05 16.34 20.75
CA SER A 96 -8.55 17.00 19.54
C SER A 96 -9.66 17.37 18.54
N ALA A 97 -10.91 17.01 18.83
CA ALA A 97 -12.03 17.19 17.93
C ALA A 97 -12.26 18.69 17.63
N PRO A 98 -12.31 19.09 16.35
CA PRO A 98 -12.64 20.46 15.99
C PRO A 98 -14.13 20.75 16.27
N PRO A 99 -14.53 22.04 16.35
CA PRO A 99 -15.93 22.40 16.35
C PRO A 99 -16.61 21.86 15.08
N MET A 100 -17.55 20.92 15.26
CA MET A 100 -18.25 20.25 14.18
C MET A 100 -19.71 20.04 14.55
N HIS A 101 -20.57 19.90 13.53
CA HIS A 101 -21.97 19.59 13.76
C HIS A 101 -22.12 18.21 14.39
N GLY A 102 -22.88 18.10 15.49
CA GLY A 102 -23.04 16.84 16.21
C GLY A 102 -21.83 16.42 17.04
N GLY A 103 -20.88 17.34 17.28
CA GLY A 103 -19.76 17.10 18.20
C GLY A 103 -20.20 16.78 19.63
N GLU A 104 -21.41 17.18 20.03
CA GLU A 104 -22.03 16.83 21.30
C GLU A 104 -22.33 15.33 21.46
N TYR A 105 -22.45 14.59 20.34
CA TYR A 105 -22.62 13.13 20.36
C TYR A 105 -21.27 12.39 20.40
N LEU A 106 -20.15 13.12 20.24
CA LEU A 106 -18.82 12.53 20.20
C LEU A 106 -18.42 12.02 21.59
N SER A 107 -18.38 10.69 21.66
CA SER A 107 -18.04 9.89 22.83
C SER A 107 -17.17 8.71 22.39
N GLU A 108 -16.55 8.03 23.36
CA GLU A 108 -15.79 6.79 23.09
C GLU A 108 -16.66 5.76 22.37
N ASP A 109 -17.88 5.53 22.86
CA ASP A 109 -18.84 4.61 22.26
C ASP A 109 -19.18 4.98 20.81
N SER A 110 -19.39 6.26 20.52
CA SER A 110 -19.69 6.72 19.16
C SER A 110 -18.51 6.52 18.21
N LEU A 111 -17.26 6.74 18.68
CA LEU A 111 -16.05 6.51 17.87
C LEU A 111 -15.84 5.03 17.62
N GLN A 112 -16.00 4.17 18.63
CA GLN A 112 -15.92 2.73 18.47
C GLN A 112 -17.03 2.22 17.54
N GLY A 113 -18.23 2.79 17.63
CA GLY A 113 -19.34 2.51 16.72
C GLY A 113 -19.01 2.85 15.28
N VAL A 114 -18.53 4.08 15.01
CA VAL A 114 -18.11 4.50 13.67
C VAL A 114 -17.01 3.59 13.12
N TRP A 115 -16.00 3.26 13.94
CA TRP A 115 -14.93 2.33 13.55
C TRP A 115 -15.46 0.96 13.19
N SER A 116 -16.35 0.39 14.01
CA SER A 116 -16.90 -0.95 13.81
C SER A 116 -17.77 -1.04 12.56
N HIS A 117 -18.56 0.00 12.27
CA HIS A 117 -19.36 0.06 11.05
C HIS A 117 -18.48 0.18 9.79
N LEU A 118 -17.39 0.95 9.86
CA LEU A 118 -16.41 1.02 8.77
C LEU A 118 -15.72 -0.34 8.56
N ASP A 119 -15.28 -1.00 9.64
CA ASP A 119 -14.64 -2.32 9.57
C ASP A 119 -15.57 -3.40 9.00
N ALA A 120 -16.84 -3.41 9.41
CA ALA A 120 -17.85 -4.31 8.88
C ALA A 120 -18.07 -4.11 7.37
N TRP A 121 -18.18 -2.85 6.93
CA TRP A 121 -18.31 -2.54 5.50
C TRP A 121 -17.08 -2.97 4.70
N VAL A 122 -15.86 -2.73 5.22
CA VAL A 122 -14.62 -3.17 4.55
C VAL A 122 -14.58 -4.69 4.43
N ARG A 123 -14.97 -5.42 5.47
CA ARG A 123 -15.05 -6.89 5.44
C ARG A 123 -15.98 -7.39 4.36
N GLU A 124 -17.20 -6.86 4.30
CA GLU A 124 -18.18 -7.21 3.27
C GLU A 124 -17.61 -6.92 1.87
N ALA A 125 -17.01 -5.75 1.66
CA ALA A 125 -16.40 -5.39 0.38
C ALA A 125 -15.20 -6.27 -0.01
N VAL A 126 -14.42 -6.75 0.97
CA VAL A 126 -13.31 -7.69 0.73
C VAL A 126 -13.83 -9.08 0.39
N GLU A 127 -14.87 -9.56 1.08
CA GLU A 127 -15.51 -10.86 0.80
C GLU A 127 -16.11 -10.90 -0.61
N ASP A 128 -16.64 -9.78 -1.09
CA ASP A 128 -17.17 -9.63 -2.45
C ASP A 128 -16.08 -9.47 -3.54
N THR A 129 -14.81 -9.28 -3.16
CA THR A 129 -13.72 -9.07 -4.10
C THR A 129 -12.93 -10.35 -4.36
N ASP A 130 -12.96 -10.82 -5.60
CA ASP A 130 -12.09 -11.92 -6.06
C ASP A 130 -10.61 -11.58 -5.84
N GLY A 131 -9.93 -12.40 -5.03
CA GLY A 131 -8.54 -12.17 -4.61
C GLY A 131 -8.37 -11.47 -3.27
N GLY A 132 -9.46 -11.26 -2.52
CA GLY A 132 -9.46 -10.87 -1.11
C GLY A 132 -8.85 -9.49 -0.84
N LEU A 133 -8.29 -9.32 0.36
CA LEU A 133 -7.76 -8.03 0.83
C LEU A 133 -6.71 -7.41 -0.12
N PRO A 134 -5.74 -8.16 -0.67
CA PRO A 134 -4.77 -7.59 -1.61
C PRO A 134 -5.41 -7.05 -2.89
N ALA A 135 -6.41 -7.74 -3.45
CA ALA A 135 -7.13 -7.29 -4.64
C ALA A 135 -7.99 -6.06 -4.35
N PHE A 136 -8.71 -6.07 -3.21
CA PHE A 136 -9.51 -4.94 -2.74
C PHE A 136 -8.66 -3.68 -2.57
N LEU A 137 -7.51 -3.75 -1.86
CA LEU A 137 -6.62 -2.61 -1.67
C LEU A 137 -6.04 -2.09 -2.99
N ARG A 138 -5.71 -2.97 -3.95
CA ARG A 138 -5.24 -2.54 -5.28
C ARG A 138 -6.31 -1.79 -6.07
N ALA A 139 -7.56 -2.20 -5.95
CA ALA A 139 -8.68 -1.58 -6.66
C ALA A 139 -9.15 -0.28 -6.00
N ARG A 140 -9.30 -0.29 -4.67
CA ARG A 140 -9.96 0.79 -3.91
C ARG A 140 -9.00 1.72 -3.18
N ALA A 141 -7.75 1.33 -2.93
CA ALA A 141 -6.75 2.13 -2.23
C ALA A 141 -5.33 1.94 -2.83
N PRO A 142 -5.14 2.18 -4.14
CA PRO A 142 -3.91 1.81 -4.86
C PRO A 142 -2.66 2.46 -4.26
N SER A 143 -2.75 3.65 -3.67
CA SER A 143 -1.61 4.33 -3.05
C SER A 143 -1.14 3.66 -1.74
N TRP A 144 -2.01 2.86 -1.11
CA TRP A 144 -1.78 2.23 0.18
C TRP A 144 -1.10 0.86 0.08
N HIS A 145 -0.96 0.31 -1.13
CA HIS A 145 -0.39 -1.01 -1.37
C HIS A 145 1.04 -1.21 -0.82
N GLN A 146 1.79 -0.12 -0.62
CA GLN A 146 3.15 -0.16 -0.05
C GLN A 146 3.16 -0.16 1.47
N VAL A 147 2.09 0.32 2.11
CA VAL A 147 2.00 0.38 3.58
C VAL A 147 1.95 -1.04 4.14
N GLY A 148 2.61 -1.26 5.27
CA GLY A 148 2.70 -2.59 5.88
C GLY A 148 3.77 -3.51 5.29
N ARG A 149 4.47 -3.08 4.22
CA ARG A 149 5.45 -3.92 3.53
C ARG A 149 6.90 -3.57 3.88
N VAL A 150 7.74 -4.60 3.87
CA VAL A 150 9.19 -4.44 3.85
C VAL A 150 9.63 -4.07 2.44
N CYS A 151 10.54 -3.10 2.35
CA CYS A 151 11.07 -2.56 1.12
C CYS A 151 12.59 -2.67 1.11
N PHE A 152 13.13 -3.38 0.11
CA PHE A 152 14.56 -3.43 -0.18
C PHE A 152 14.92 -2.31 -1.13
N HIS A 153 15.82 -1.44 -0.69
CA HIS A 153 16.31 -0.31 -1.47
C HIS A 153 17.69 -0.64 -2.01
N LEU A 154 17.89 -0.35 -3.28
CA LEU A 154 19.19 -0.27 -3.91
C LEU A 154 19.38 1.16 -4.42
N ALA A 155 20.46 1.81 -3.99
CA ALA A 155 20.83 3.17 -4.41
C ALA A 155 22.28 3.19 -4.91
N GLU A 156 22.63 4.21 -5.71
CA GLU A 156 24.02 4.47 -6.09
C GLU A 156 24.77 5.13 -4.93
N ASN A 157 25.96 4.63 -4.62
CA ASN A 157 26.86 5.17 -3.63
C ASN A 157 28.12 5.70 -4.32
N ARG A 158 28.18 7.02 -4.54
CA ARG A 158 29.32 7.67 -5.20
C ARG A 158 30.55 7.82 -4.32
N ASN A 159 30.42 7.54 -3.03
CA ASN A 159 31.48 7.76 -2.04
C ASN A 159 32.42 6.55 -1.90
N ASP A 160 32.07 5.40 -2.49
CA ASP A 160 32.86 4.16 -2.42
C ASP A 160 32.96 3.53 -3.82
N PRO A 161 34.12 3.68 -4.51
CA PRO A 161 34.33 3.09 -5.83
C PRO A 161 34.31 1.55 -5.85
N GLU A 162 34.72 0.90 -4.76
CA GLU A 162 34.73 -0.57 -4.63
C GLU A 162 33.31 -1.10 -4.37
N ARG A 163 32.48 -0.29 -3.70
CA ARG A 163 31.07 -0.60 -3.40
C ARG A 163 30.14 0.52 -3.86
N PRO A 164 29.95 0.65 -5.18
CA PRO A 164 29.23 1.76 -5.78
C PRO A 164 27.71 1.70 -5.58
N PHE A 165 27.21 0.72 -4.82
CA PHE A 165 25.80 0.59 -4.47
C PHE A 165 25.60 0.57 -2.96
N ALA A 166 24.47 1.11 -2.51
CA ALA A 166 24.01 1.03 -1.14
C ALA A 166 22.72 0.21 -1.08
N PHE A 167 22.71 -0.83 -0.26
CA PHE A 167 21.54 -1.62 0.07
C PHE A 167 21.01 -1.25 1.45
N MET A 168 19.69 -1.20 1.61
CA MET A 168 19.05 -1.07 2.92
C MET A 168 17.63 -1.66 2.89
N ALA A 169 17.23 -2.33 3.97
CA ALA A 169 15.85 -2.73 4.20
C ALA A 169 15.11 -1.68 5.06
N THR A 170 13.89 -1.36 4.66
CA THR A 170 12.99 -0.45 5.40
C THR A 170 11.60 -1.05 5.52
N TYR A 171 10.82 -0.51 6.44
CA TYR A 171 9.41 -0.84 6.63
C TYR A 171 8.55 0.40 6.34
N ALA A 172 7.52 0.24 5.51
CA ALA A 172 6.58 1.31 5.19
C ALA A 172 5.48 1.39 6.27
N SER A 173 5.67 2.26 7.25
CA SER A 173 4.81 2.31 8.45
C SER A 173 3.47 3.04 8.25
N GLY A 174 3.24 3.65 7.07
CA GLY A 174 2.08 4.51 6.80
C GLY A 174 2.49 5.75 6.00
N PHE A 175 1.71 6.83 6.09
CA PHE A 175 2.02 8.10 5.43
C PHE A 175 2.59 9.14 6.39
N GLY A 176 3.49 9.99 5.89
CA GLY A 176 4.01 11.17 6.61
C GLY A 176 3.27 12.46 6.23
N ALA A 177 3.67 13.58 6.87
CA ALA A 177 3.06 14.91 6.79
C ALA A 177 3.10 15.63 5.40
N GLY A 178 3.30 14.90 4.31
CA GLY A 178 3.43 15.48 2.97
C GLY A 178 3.08 14.49 1.86
N GLY A 179 2.10 13.63 2.09
CA GLY A 179 1.63 12.77 1.00
C GLY A 179 2.47 11.49 0.78
N ARG A 180 3.68 11.39 1.33
CA ARG A 180 4.61 10.29 1.01
C ARG A 180 4.57 9.17 2.04
N VAL A 181 4.73 7.93 1.56
CA VAL A 181 4.91 6.76 2.42
C VAL A 181 6.13 6.98 3.32
N LYS A 182 5.93 6.85 4.62
CA LYS A 182 6.95 6.96 5.65
C LYS A 182 7.69 5.63 5.75
N HIS A 183 8.97 5.64 5.41
CA HIS A 183 9.84 4.48 5.54
C HIS A 183 10.67 4.59 6.82
N LEU A 184 10.66 3.54 7.62
CA LEU A 184 11.51 3.39 8.79
C LEU A 184 12.59 2.35 8.50
N PRO A 185 13.86 2.56 8.87
CA PRO A 185 14.87 1.50 8.80
C PRO A 185 14.38 0.26 9.54
N LEU A 186 14.56 -0.92 8.95
CA LEU A 186 13.99 -2.17 9.47
C LEU A 186 14.35 -2.42 10.94
N ARG A 187 15.61 -2.13 11.32
CA ARG A 187 16.08 -2.20 12.71
C ARG A 187 15.27 -1.35 13.69
N ARG A 188 14.88 -0.13 13.29
CA ARG A 188 14.06 0.76 14.13
C ARG A 188 12.63 0.23 14.24
N ALA A 189 12.07 -0.30 13.15
CA ALA A 189 10.75 -0.91 13.19
C ALA A 189 10.72 -2.10 14.17
N LEU A 190 11.73 -2.99 14.12
CA LEU A 190 11.87 -4.10 15.06
C LEU A 190 11.94 -3.64 16.53
N GLN A 191 12.72 -2.59 16.82
CA GLN A 191 12.81 -2.02 18.17
C GLN A 191 11.46 -1.50 18.68
N GLN A 192 10.67 -0.86 17.81
CA GLN A 192 9.35 -0.35 18.16
C GLN A 192 8.36 -1.48 18.45
N TYR A 193 8.28 -2.48 17.57
CA TYR A 193 7.35 -3.60 17.75
C TYR A 193 7.74 -4.54 18.90
N ALA A 194 9.05 -4.74 19.14
CA ALA A 194 9.54 -5.48 20.30
C ALA A 194 9.22 -4.77 21.61
N GLY A 195 9.35 -3.44 21.67
CA GLY A 195 9.01 -2.63 22.84
C GLY A 195 7.51 -2.63 23.15
N ALA A 196 6.65 -2.69 22.13
CA ALA A 196 5.20 -2.72 22.26
C ALA A 196 4.63 -4.13 22.54
N LYS A 197 5.47 -5.17 22.65
CA LYS A 197 5.06 -6.59 22.75
C LYS A 197 4.08 -7.05 21.64
N ASN A 198 4.12 -6.39 20.48
CA ASN A 198 3.21 -6.70 19.37
C ASN A 198 3.79 -7.82 18.50
N ARG A 199 3.63 -9.06 18.97
CA ARG A 199 4.17 -10.27 18.32
C ARG A 199 3.58 -10.50 16.92
N ALA A 200 2.30 -10.20 16.71
CA ALA A 200 1.63 -10.36 15.42
C ALA A 200 2.22 -9.43 14.36
N ALA A 201 2.40 -8.14 14.69
CA ALA A 201 3.03 -7.18 13.78
C ALA A 201 4.49 -7.54 13.47
N LEU A 202 5.22 -8.10 14.45
CA LEU A 202 6.60 -8.56 14.25
C LEU A 202 6.66 -9.73 13.25
N ILE A 203 5.73 -10.67 13.35
CA ILE A 203 5.63 -11.81 12.43
C ILE A 203 5.26 -11.30 11.02
N SER A 204 4.27 -10.41 10.91
CA SER A 204 3.88 -9.80 9.62
C SER A 204 5.06 -9.09 8.94
N LEU A 205 5.88 -8.39 9.73
CA LEU A 205 7.07 -7.68 9.23
C LEU A 205 8.19 -8.63 8.79
N LEU A 206 8.38 -9.78 9.45
CA LEU A 206 9.49 -10.70 9.17
C LEU A 206 9.12 -11.81 8.18
N SER A 207 7.84 -12.19 8.07
CA SER A 207 7.39 -13.30 7.22
C SER A 207 7.81 -13.14 5.75
N PRO A 208 7.66 -11.97 5.10
CA PRO A 208 8.09 -11.78 3.71
C PRO A 208 9.61 -11.96 3.52
N ILE A 209 10.40 -11.58 4.52
CA ILE A 209 11.86 -11.73 4.47
C ILE A 209 12.25 -13.21 4.57
N GLN A 210 11.57 -13.97 5.43
CA GLN A 210 11.79 -15.41 5.58
C GLN A 210 11.39 -16.17 4.30
N GLN A 211 10.24 -15.85 3.72
CA GLN A 211 9.80 -16.44 2.44
C GLN A 211 10.79 -16.13 1.30
N ALA A 212 11.31 -14.90 1.24
CA ALA A 212 12.34 -14.56 0.28
C ALA A 212 13.67 -15.31 0.53
N ALA A 213 14.02 -15.58 1.78
CA ALA A 213 15.21 -16.37 2.14
C ALA A 213 15.09 -17.86 1.77
N GLU A 214 13.87 -18.38 1.59
CA GLU A 214 13.66 -19.75 1.10
C GLU A 214 14.00 -19.89 -0.39
N THR A 215 13.74 -18.85 -1.18
CA THR A 215 13.90 -18.85 -2.65
C THR A 215 15.18 -18.16 -3.13
N CYS A 216 15.72 -17.22 -2.35
CA CYS A 216 16.90 -16.43 -2.70
C CYS A 216 18.03 -16.66 -1.69
N ASP A 217 19.06 -17.42 -2.08
CA ASP A 217 20.18 -17.76 -1.19
C ASP A 217 20.89 -16.52 -0.61
N TRP A 218 21.05 -15.47 -1.41
CA TRP A 218 21.69 -14.23 -0.92
C TRP A 218 20.85 -13.51 0.14
N VAL A 219 19.52 -13.66 0.12
CA VAL A 219 18.65 -13.11 1.17
C VAL A 219 18.85 -13.91 2.45
N ARG A 220 18.93 -15.25 2.34
CA ARG A 220 19.25 -16.13 3.47
C ARG A 220 20.57 -15.75 4.13
N GLU A 221 21.63 -15.56 3.35
CA GLU A 221 22.93 -15.11 3.86
C GLU A 221 22.81 -13.80 4.68
N LEU A 222 22.03 -12.83 4.22
CA LEU A 222 21.84 -11.55 4.93
C LEU A 222 20.97 -11.66 6.19
N VAL A 223 20.03 -12.60 6.20
CA VAL A 223 19.18 -12.89 7.36
C VAL A 223 20.01 -13.60 8.44
N ASP A 224 20.77 -14.62 8.06
CA ASP A 224 21.61 -15.41 8.95
C ASP A 224 22.74 -14.58 9.57
N SER A 225 23.33 -13.66 8.80
CA SER A 225 24.35 -12.73 9.31
C SER A 225 23.76 -11.56 10.12
N GLY A 226 22.46 -11.29 9.98
CA GLY A 226 21.79 -10.11 10.53
C GLY A 226 22.08 -8.81 9.76
N ASP A 227 22.79 -8.88 8.63
CA ASP A 227 23.13 -7.71 7.81
C ASP A 227 21.92 -7.04 7.16
N VAL A 228 20.81 -7.78 6.97
CA VAL A 228 19.55 -7.22 6.45
C VAL A 228 19.02 -6.04 7.30
N TYR A 229 19.43 -5.94 8.57
CA TYR A 229 19.00 -4.89 9.49
C TYR A 229 19.87 -3.62 9.46
N GLN A 230 20.90 -3.57 8.62
CA GLN A 230 21.79 -2.41 8.51
C GLN A 230 22.03 -1.99 7.06
N PRO A 231 22.36 -0.71 6.81
CA PRO A 231 22.81 -0.28 5.48
C PRO A 231 24.13 -0.94 5.11
N LEU A 232 24.25 -1.41 3.87
CA LEU A 232 25.44 -2.11 3.36
C LEU A 232 25.94 -1.47 2.06
N GLY A 233 27.26 -1.30 1.96
CA GLY A 233 27.90 -1.06 0.66
C GLY A 233 28.00 -2.37 -0.13
N TRP A 234 27.51 -2.36 -1.36
CA TRP A 234 27.46 -3.51 -2.26
C TRP A 234 28.31 -3.31 -3.51
N THR A 235 28.94 -4.41 -3.92
CA THR A 235 29.61 -4.52 -5.22
C THR A 235 28.59 -4.62 -6.36
N PRO A 236 29.01 -4.38 -7.61
CA PRO A 236 28.14 -4.56 -8.78
C PRO A 236 27.53 -5.96 -8.89
N ASP A 237 28.27 -7.02 -8.55
CA ASP A 237 27.77 -8.39 -8.60
C ASP A 237 26.60 -8.64 -7.64
N ARG A 238 26.68 -8.11 -6.41
CA ARG A 238 25.59 -8.22 -5.43
C ARG A 238 24.37 -7.42 -5.87
N ALA A 239 24.57 -6.21 -6.37
CA ALA A 239 23.50 -5.40 -6.93
C ALA A 239 22.81 -6.14 -8.10
N TYR A 240 23.58 -6.74 -9.01
CA TYR A 240 23.04 -7.50 -10.14
C TYR A 240 22.21 -8.72 -9.70
N ARG A 241 22.65 -9.44 -8.66
CA ARG A 241 21.85 -10.55 -8.09
C ARG A 241 20.49 -10.05 -7.58
N LEU A 242 20.45 -8.96 -6.82
CA LEU A 242 19.17 -8.38 -6.37
C LEU A 242 18.28 -8.01 -7.56
N LEU A 243 18.85 -7.38 -8.59
CA LEU A 243 18.10 -6.96 -9.78
C LEU A 243 17.50 -8.15 -10.54
N ARG A 244 18.14 -9.31 -10.54
CA ARG A 244 17.61 -10.54 -11.13
C ARG A 244 16.54 -11.19 -10.27
N SER A 245 16.67 -11.11 -8.94
CA SER A 245 15.74 -11.70 -7.98
C SER A 245 14.47 -10.87 -7.73
N VAL A 246 14.28 -9.73 -8.41
CA VAL A 246 13.11 -8.84 -8.17
C VAL A 246 11.78 -9.58 -8.26
N PRO A 247 11.51 -10.41 -9.29
CA PRO A 247 10.24 -11.14 -9.37
C PRO A 247 10.01 -12.07 -8.17
N GLU A 248 11.04 -12.78 -7.72
CA GLU A 248 10.97 -13.69 -6.57
C GLU A 248 10.82 -12.95 -5.23
N LEU A 249 11.45 -11.78 -5.10
CA LEU A 249 11.26 -10.92 -3.93
C LEU A 249 9.83 -10.39 -3.87
N GLU A 250 9.29 -9.91 -5.00
CA GLU A 250 7.93 -9.38 -5.09
C GLU A 250 6.86 -10.46 -4.86
N SER A 251 7.08 -11.69 -5.35
CA SER A 251 6.18 -12.82 -5.09
C SER A 251 6.20 -13.24 -3.61
N SER A 252 7.30 -12.98 -2.89
CA SER A 252 7.42 -13.20 -1.44
C SER A 252 6.82 -12.05 -0.61
N GLY A 253 6.16 -11.07 -1.25
CA GLY A 253 5.52 -9.94 -0.57
C GLY A 253 6.45 -8.74 -0.27
N LEU A 254 7.73 -8.83 -0.63
CA LEU A 254 8.67 -7.71 -0.50
C LEU A 254 8.43 -6.68 -1.61
N SER A 255 8.74 -5.42 -1.32
CA SER A 255 8.79 -4.37 -2.34
C SER A 255 10.24 -4.02 -2.65
N VAL A 256 10.56 -3.74 -3.91
CA VAL A 256 11.92 -3.39 -4.31
C VAL A 256 11.96 -1.99 -4.90
N ARG A 257 12.79 -1.12 -4.31
CA ARG A 257 13.08 0.21 -4.85
C ARG A 257 14.45 0.24 -5.48
N LEU A 258 14.44 0.54 -6.77
CA LEU A 258 15.60 0.52 -7.64
C LEU A 258 15.96 1.95 -8.09
N PRO A 259 17.24 2.19 -8.45
CA PRO A 259 17.65 3.48 -9.00
C PRO A 259 16.92 3.80 -10.30
N ASN A 260 16.80 5.10 -10.59
CA ASN A 260 16.07 5.60 -11.75
C ASN A 260 16.59 5.07 -13.10
N TRP A 261 17.90 4.79 -13.22
CA TRP A 261 18.49 4.27 -14.46
C TRP A 261 18.02 2.85 -14.78
N TRP A 262 17.78 2.00 -13.78
CA TRP A 262 17.28 0.64 -14.01
C TRP A 262 15.81 0.64 -14.44
N ARG A 263 15.00 1.54 -13.88
CA ARG A 263 13.59 1.71 -14.26
C ARG A 263 13.39 2.15 -15.71
N LYS A 264 14.39 2.76 -16.34
CA LYS A 264 14.36 3.24 -17.73
C LYS A 264 14.75 2.18 -18.77
N ARG A 265 15.04 0.94 -18.35
CA ARG A 265 15.44 -0.13 -19.28
C ARG A 265 14.27 -0.50 -20.21
N PRO A 266 14.49 -0.64 -21.53
CA PRO A 266 13.46 -1.13 -22.44
C PRO A 266 13.03 -2.54 -22.03
N ARG A 267 11.73 -2.72 -21.74
CA ARG A 267 11.15 -4.03 -21.46
C ARG A 267 11.16 -4.84 -22.77
N PRO A 268 11.65 -6.10 -22.77
CA PRO A 268 11.55 -6.94 -23.97
C PRO A 268 10.08 -7.10 -24.32
N ARG A 269 9.70 -6.68 -25.53
CA ARG A 269 8.38 -6.92 -26.11
C ARG A 269 8.50 -8.12 -27.02
N VAL A 270 7.73 -9.17 -26.73
CA VAL A 270 7.58 -10.29 -27.68
C VAL A 270 6.59 -9.83 -28.73
N SER A 271 7.09 -9.42 -29.90
CA SER A 271 6.27 -9.21 -31.08
C SER A 271 6.17 -10.54 -31.81
N VAL A 272 5.00 -11.19 -31.77
CA VAL A 272 4.71 -12.33 -32.65
C VAL A 272 4.27 -11.75 -33.98
N THR A 273 5.16 -11.73 -34.96
CA THR A 273 4.81 -11.36 -36.34
C THR A 273 4.34 -12.62 -37.05
N ILE A 274 3.02 -12.79 -37.18
CA ILE A 274 2.46 -13.82 -38.06
C ILE A 274 2.70 -13.33 -39.50
N GLY A 275 3.54 -14.06 -40.24
CA GLY A 275 3.86 -13.72 -41.63
C GLY A 275 2.59 -13.67 -42.49
N ASP A 276 2.24 -12.49 -42.98
CA ASP A 276 1.17 -12.27 -43.94
C ASP A 276 1.69 -12.65 -45.34
N THR A 277 1.61 -13.94 -45.69
CA THR A 277 1.75 -14.38 -47.09
C THR A 277 0.50 -15.16 -47.46
N ALA A 278 -0.31 -14.57 -48.34
CA ALA A 278 -1.58 -15.15 -48.79
C ALA A 278 -1.36 -16.56 -49.40
N PRO A 279 -2.10 -17.59 -48.96
CA PRO A 279 -1.95 -18.92 -49.52
C PRO A 279 -2.62 -19.01 -50.89
N SER A 280 -1.82 -19.18 -51.95
CA SER A 280 -2.32 -19.70 -53.23
C SER A 280 -2.26 -21.23 -53.22
N MET A 281 -3.44 -21.85 -53.30
CA MET A 281 -3.69 -23.24 -53.71
C MET A 281 -3.32 -24.39 -52.74
N VAL A 282 -4.36 -25.20 -52.50
CA VAL A 282 -4.51 -26.42 -51.69
C VAL A 282 -3.34 -27.41 -51.72
N GLY A 283 -2.87 -27.83 -50.53
CA GLY A 283 -2.01 -29.00 -50.31
C GLY A 283 -1.82 -29.26 -48.81
N ALA A 284 -1.86 -30.53 -48.37
CA ALA A 284 -1.92 -30.94 -46.96
C ALA A 284 -0.59 -30.85 -46.18
N GLU A 285 0.35 -30.02 -46.60
CA GLU A 285 1.65 -29.83 -45.94
C GLU A 285 1.98 -28.33 -45.92
N ALA A 286 1.49 -27.61 -44.93
CA ALA A 286 1.95 -26.26 -44.61
C ALA A 286 2.45 -26.27 -43.16
N MET A 287 3.75 -26.57 -43.00
CA MET A 287 4.45 -26.38 -41.74
C MET A 287 4.38 -24.90 -41.37
N VAL A 288 3.84 -24.61 -40.18
CA VAL A 288 3.84 -23.26 -39.63
C VAL A 288 5.27 -22.93 -39.23
N ASP A 289 5.88 -22.00 -39.95
CA ASP A 289 7.18 -21.43 -39.61
C ASP A 289 6.95 -20.36 -38.54
N PHE A 290 7.40 -20.64 -37.31
CA PHE A 290 7.33 -19.70 -36.19
C PHE A 290 8.73 -19.10 -35.99
N ASP A 291 8.95 -17.89 -36.50
CA ASP A 291 10.16 -17.14 -36.18
C ASP A 291 9.90 -16.25 -34.95
N VAL A 292 10.47 -16.64 -33.80
CA VAL A 292 10.38 -15.89 -32.55
C VAL A 292 11.63 -15.02 -32.43
N GLY A 293 11.55 -13.80 -32.95
CA GLY A 293 12.57 -12.77 -32.74
C GLY A 293 12.38 -12.04 -31.40
N VAL A 294 13.42 -12.02 -30.55
CA VAL A 294 13.45 -11.17 -29.35
C VAL A 294 14.13 -9.85 -29.72
N ALA A 295 13.46 -8.72 -29.53
CA ALA A 295 14.05 -7.40 -29.79
C ALA A 295 14.27 -6.60 -28.48
N LEU A 296 15.44 -5.97 -28.36
CA LEU A 296 15.77 -5.03 -27.28
C LEU A 296 15.93 -3.63 -27.88
N GLY A 297 15.06 -2.70 -27.49
CA GLY A 297 15.19 -1.29 -27.91
C GLY A 297 14.86 -1.00 -29.38
N GLY A 298 14.19 -1.92 -30.08
CA GLY A 298 13.86 -1.80 -31.51
C GLY A 298 14.88 -2.47 -32.43
N GLU A 299 15.95 -3.04 -31.88
CA GLU A 299 16.89 -3.88 -32.62
C GLU A 299 16.62 -5.36 -32.30
N PRO A 300 16.53 -6.23 -33.32
CA PRO A 300 16.45 -7.67 -33.11
C PRO A 300 17.77 -8.18 -32.52
N LEU A 301 17.69 -9.09 -31.53
CA LEU A 301 18.85 -9.84 -31.02
C LEU A 301 19.32 -10.90 -32.00
#